data_AF-A0A258SIU7-F1
#
_entry.id   AF-A0A258SIU7-F1
#
_cell.length_a   1.000
_cell.length_b   1.000
_cell.length_c   1.000
_cell.angle_alpha   90.00
_cell.angle_beta   90.00
_cell.angle_gamma   90.00
#
_symmetry.space_group_name_H-M   'P 1'
#
loop_
_entity.id
_entity.type
_entity.pdbx_description
1 polymer ?
#
loop_
_entity_poly.entity_id
_entity_poly.type
_entity_poly.pdbx_seq_one_letter_code
_entity_poly.pdbx_strand_id
1 'polypeptide(L)'
;MILGLGTVVAVSLASLIDSLPTRDPPPQPPPVAPISTRNSFAENFPALASDVRAARFSKMIARSGEACTAVKKSFYLGSRDGLAYWNVRCEGSGDWMVQLKNDATMTRVACDSHAEVKARCWKPFS
;
A
#
# COMPACT_ATOMS: atom_id res chain seq x y z
N MET A 1 41.88 -13.08 69.19
CA MET A 1 41.11 -12.76 67.98
C MET A 1 42.02 -12.98 66.79
N ILE A 2 41.76 -14.01 65.99
CA ILE A 2 42.59 -14.41 64.84
C ILE A 2 41.71 -14.19 63.59
N LEU A 3 42.12 -13.25 62.74
CA LEU A 3 41.63 -12.99 61.39
C LEU A 3 42.89 -13.08 60.52
N GLY A 4 43.04 -13.92 59.50
CA GLY A 4 42.06 -14.55 58.64
C GLY A 4 42.32 -14.08 57.21
N LEU A 5 42.51 -15.04 56.30
CA LEU A 5 42.33 -14.99 54.84
C LEU A 5 43.59 -14.92 53.96
N GLY A 6 43.84 -16.07 53.34
CA GLY A 6 44.85 -16.32 52.32
C GLY A 6 44.50 -15.72 50.96
N THR A 7 45.56 -15.42 50.23
CA THR A 7 45.56 -14.90 48.86
C THR A 7 45.20 -15.99 47.87
N VAL A 8 44.09 -15.82 47.15
CA VAL A 8 43.75 -16.64 45.98
C VAL A 8 44.35 -15.99 44.75
N VAL A 9 45.27 -16.68 44.09
CA VAL A 9 45.86 -16.27 42.80
C VAL A 9 44.79 -16.50 41.72
N ALA A 10 44.23 -15.43 41.18
CA ALA A 10 43.33 -15.49 40.04
C ALA A 10 44.15 -15.69 38.75
N VAL A 11 43.96 -16.83 38.09
CA VAL A 11 44.56 -17.14 36.78
C VAL A 11 43.78 -16.41 35.69
N SER A 12 44.42 -15.48 34.98
CA SER A 12 43.80 -14.68 33.91
C SER A 12 43.54 -15.51 32.64
N LEU A 13 42.27 -15.80 32.35
CA LEU A 13 41.78 -16.41 31.10
C LEU A 13 41.51 -15.35 30.01
N ALA A 14 42.44 -14.41 29.77
CA ALA A 14 42.16 -13.22 28.96
C ALA A 14 42.68 -13.28 27.50
N SER A 15 43.13 -14.42 26.98
CA SER A 15 43.97 -14.41 25.76
C SER A 15 43.40 -15.12 24.52
N LEU A 16 42.11 -15.45 24.45
CA LEU A 16 41.57 -16.22 23.31
C LEU A 16 40.40 -15.58 22.54
N ILE A 17 39.98 -14.36 22.89
CA ILE A 17 38.86 -13.68 22.19
C ILE A 17 39.35 -12.63 21.17
N ASP A 18 40.65 -12.32 21.16
CA ASP A 18 41.24 -11.20 20.40
C ASP A 18 41.43 -11.47 18.90
N SER A 19 40.98 -12.61 18.36
CA SER A 19 41.26 -13.00 16.96
C SER A 19 40.03 -13.33 16.12
N LEU A 20 38.83 -12.91 16.53
CA LEU A 20 37.70 -12.93 15.60
C LEU A 20 37.80 -11.70 14.67
N PRO A 21 37.88 -11.88 13.34
CA PRO A 21 37.73 -10.76 12.43
C PRO A 21 36.36 -10.12 12.69
N THR A 22 36.34 -8.85 13.08
CA THR A 22 35.11 -8.06 13.15
C THR A 22 34.49 -8.08 11.76
N ARG A 23 33.39 -8.83 11.60
CA ARG A 23 32.57 -8.72 10.40
C ARG A 23 32.08 -7.28 10.34
N ASP A 24 32.39 -6.59 9.24
CA ASP A 24 31.82 -5.28 8.98
C ASP A 24 30.29 -5.38 9.10
N PRO A 25 29.64 -4.39 9.75
CA PRO A 25 28.19 -4.35 9.77
C PRO A 25 27.67 -4.32 8.33
N PRO A 26 26.59 -5.04 8.01
CA PRO A 26 26.04 -5.06 6.67
C PRO A 26 25.74 -3.61 6.23
N PRO A 27 25.96 -3.27 4.94
CA PRO A 27 25.60 -1.97 4.41
C PRO A 27 24.16 -1.64 4.80
N GLN A 28 23.96 -0.46 5.41
CA GLN A 28 22.60 -0.04 5.74
C GLN A 28 21.79 0.05 4.44
N PRO A 29 20.60 -0.56 4.37
CA PRO A 29 19.75 -0.40 3.20
C PRO A 29 19.49 1.10 3.00
N PRO A 30 19.40 1.57 1.75
CA PRO A 30 19.13 2.97 1.48
C PRO A 30 17.89 3.42 2.25
N PRO A 31 17.85 4.67 2.75
CA PRO A 31 16.68 5.21 3.43
C PRO A 31 15.43 4.96 2.59
N VAL A 32 14.48 4.18 3.12
CA VAL A 32 13.17 4.00 2.49
C VAL A 32 12.53 5.38 2.47
N ALA A 33 12.27 5.90 1.27
CA ALA A 33 11.59 7.19 1.12
C ALA A 33 10.30 7.16 1.95
N PRO A 34 9.99 8.23 2.72
CA PRO A 34 8.77 8.26 3.50
C PRO A 34 7.59 8.05 2.54
N ILE A 35 6.79 7.02 2.81
CA ILE A 35 5.52 6.82 2.09
C ILE A 35 4.69 8.06 2.41
N SER A 36 4.44 8.90 1.40
CA SER A 36 3.56 10.06 1.54
C SER A 36 2.25 9.60 2.17
N THR A 37 1.92 10.12 3.36
CA THR A 37 0.66 9.84 4.06
C THR A 37 -0.55 10.46 3.37
N ARG A 38 -0.33 11.34 2.39
CA ARG A 38 -1.37 11.87 1.51
C ARG A 38 -1.36 11.16 0.17
N ASN A 39 -2.55 10.74 -0.26
CA ASN A 39 -2.76 10.23 -1.61
C ASN A 39 -3.25 11.37 -2.50
N SER A 40 -2.31 12.22 -2.91
CA SER A 40 -2.60 13.39 -3.73
C SER A 40 -3.24 13.02 -5.06
N PHE A 41 -2.91 11.86 -5.64
CA PHE A 41 -3.60 11.41 -6.86
C PHE A 41 -5.10 11.21 -6.60
N ALA A 42 -5.44 10.40 -5.59
CA ALA A 42 -6.81 10.08 -5.21
C ALA A 42 -7.57 11.29 -4.67
N GLU A 43 -6.91 12.22 -3.99
CA GLU A 43 -7.50 13.47 -3.48
C GLU A 43 -7.89 14.41 -4.62
N ASN A 44 -7.07 14.50 -5.67
CA ASN A 44 -7.33 15.39 -6.81
C ASN A 44 -8.20 14.75 -7.90
N PHE A 45 -8.25 13.41 -7.97
CA PHE A 45 -9.01 12.71 -9.00
C PHE A 45 -10.51 13.08 -9.02
N PRO A 46 -11.22 13.23 -7.88
CA PRO A 46 -12.62 13.65 -7.89
C PRO A 46 -12.87 15.01 -8.53
N ALA A 47 -11.92 15.94 -8.45
CA ALA A 47 -12.04 17.30 -8.97
C ALA A 47 -11.86 17.40 -10.49
N LEU A 48 -11.42 16.32 -11.14
CA LEU A 48 -11.28 16.27 -12.59
C LEU A 48 -12.65 16.36 -13.29
N ALA A 49 -12.67 17.02 -14.46
CA ALA A 49 -13.84 17.06 -15.33
C ALA A 49 -14.35 15.64 -15.66
N SER A 50 -15.67 15.50 -15.82
CA SER A 50 -16.31 14.18 -15.91
C SER A 50 -15.83 13.33 -17.10
N ASP A 51 -15.59 13.97 -18.24
CA ASP A 51 -15.04 13.40 -19.47
C ASP A 51 -13.58 12.96 -19.28
N VAL A 52 -12.76 13.80 -18.62
CA VAL A 52 -11.37 13.47 -18.28
C VAL A 52 -11.32 12.27 -17.33
N ARG A 53 -12.21 12.20 -16.32
CA ARG A 53 -12.31 11.04 -15.43
C ARG A 53 -12.72 9.79 -16.18
N ALA A 54 -13.75 9.88 -17.03
CA ALA A 54 -14.23 8.75 -17.82
C ALA A 54 -13.12 8.19 -18.72
N ALA A 55 -12.37 9.05 -19.41
CA ALA A 55 -11.24 8.65 -20.24
C ALA A 55 -10.10 8.00 -19.43
N ARG A 56 -9.80 8.52 -18.23
CA ARG A 56 -8.80 7.90 -17.34
C ARG A 56 -9.26 6.53 -16.84
N PHE A 57 -10.50 6.40 -16.39
CA PHE A 57 -11.04 5.12 -15.94
C PHE A 57 -11.08 4.08 -17.04
N SER A 58 -11.51 4.43 -18.26
CA SER A 58 -11.49 3.53 -19.41
C SER A 58 -10.07 2.97 -19.64
N LYS A 59 -9.05 3.84 -19.65
CA LYS A 59 -7.64 3.43 -19.79
C LYS A 59 -7.15 2.56 -18.63
N MET A 60 -7.54 2.86 -17.39
CA MET A 60 -7.12 2.09 -16.22
C MET A 60 -7.76 0.70 -16.18
N ILE A 61 -9.06 0.59 -16.49
CA ILE A 61 -9.78 -0.68 -16.58
C ILE A 61 -9.22 -1.53 -17.73
N ALA A 62 -8.99 -0.93 -18.90
CA ALA A 62 -8.37 -1.61 -20.04
C ALA A 62 -6.97 -2.17 -19.71
N ARG A 63 -6.10 -1.37 -19.09
CA ARG A 63 -4.76 -1.83 -18.65
C ARG A 63 -4.80 -2.95 -17.62
N SER A 64 -5.91 -3.08 -16.92
CA SER A 64 -6.09 -4.09 -15.88
C SER A 64 -6.55 -5.45 -16.42
N GLY A 65 -6.81 -5.53 -17.74
CA GLY A 65 -7.17 -6.76 -18.46
C GLY A 65 -8.64 -6.84 -18.88
N GLU A 66 -9.47 -5.84 -18.56
CA GLU A 66 -10.91 -5.85 -18.85
C GLU A 66 -11.25 -5.02 -20.07
N ALA A 67 -12.29 -5.41 -20.81
CA ALA A 67 -12.80 -4.60 -21.90
C ALA A 67 -13.36 -3.27 -21.37
N CYS A 68 -12.89 -2.13 -21.89
CA CYS A 68 -13.46 -0.83 -21.53
C CYS A 68 -13.37 0.22 -22.62
N THR A 69 -14.25 0.13 -23.61
CA THR A 69 -14.28 1.08 -24.73
C THR A 69 -14.68 2.49 -24.28
N ALA A 70 -15.65 2.59 -23.37
CA ALA A 70 -16.08 3.84 -22.79
C ALA A 70 -16.62 3.65 -21.37
N VAL A 71 -16.42 4.65 -20.52
CA VAL A 71 -17.05 4.72 -19.21
C VAL A 71 -18.36 5.49 -19.34
N LYS A 72 -19.48 4.81 -19.06
CA LYS A 72 -20.84 5.41 -19.14
C LYS A 72 -21.23 6.13 -17.85
N LYS A 73 -20.67 5.71 -16.71
CA LYS A 73 -20.95 6.29 -15.40
C LYS A 73 -19.75 6.11 -14.48
N SER A 74 -19.44 7.14 -13.69
CA SER A 74 -18.56 6.99 -12.53
C SER A 74 -19.20 7.66 -11.31
N PHE A 75 -19.01 7.07 -10.13
CA PHE A 75 -19.56 7.58 -8.87
C PHE A 75 -18.52 7.49 -7.77
N TYR A 76 -18.31 8.60 -7.05
CA TYR A 76 -17.36 8.66 -5.95
C TYR A 76 -18.03 8.14 -4.67
N LEU A 77 -17.43 7.11 -4.06
CA LEU A 77 -17.94 6.51 -2.82
C LEU A 77 -17.37 7.17 -1.58
N GLY A 78 -16.21 7.79 -1.72
CA GLY A 78 -15.48 8.42 -0.62
C GLY A 78 -14.01 8.00 -0.61
N SER A 79 -13.31 8.49 0.40
CA SER A 79 -11.90 8.19 0.64
C SER A 79 -11.69 7.64 2.03
N ARG A 80 -10.80 6.65 2.15
CA ARG A 80 -10.37 6.08 3.44
C ARG A 80 -8.89 5.74 3.35
N ASP A 81 -8.12 6.01 4.42
CA ASP A 81 -6.70 5.65 4.53
C ASP A 81 -5.84 6.16 3.35
N GLY A 82 -6.19 7.34 2.81
CA GLY A 82 -5.54 7.87 1.62
C GLY A 82 -5.81 6.99 0.39
N LEU A 83 -6.99 6.44 0.21
CA LEU A 83 -7.41 5.71 -0.99
C LEU A 83 -8.77 6.25 -1.42
N ALA A 84 -8.97 6.48 -2.72
CA ALA A 84 -10.28 6.87 -3.24
C ALA A 84 -11.02 5.67 -3.80
N TYR A 85 -12.27 5.54 -3.39
CA TYR A 85 -13.15 4.45 -3.82
C TYR A 85 -14.22 4.99 -4.77
N TRP A 86 -14.47 4.23 -5.83
CA TRP A 86 -15.40 4.61 -6.87
C TRP A 86 -16.17 3.41 -7.38
N ASN A 87 -17.33 3.66 -7.97
CA ASN A 87 -17.92 2.75 -8.94
C ASN A 87 -17.80 3.29 -10.36
N VAL A 88 -17.57 2.38 -11.30
CA VAL A 88 -17.39 2.69 -12.71
C VAL A 88 -18.22 1.71 -13.53
N ARG A 89 -19.12 2.24 -14.36
CA ARG A 89 -19.83 1.47 -15.40
C ARG A 89 -19.04 1.57 -16.69
N CYS A 90 -18.56 0.43 -17.13
CA CYS A 90 -17.72 0.29 -18.27
C CYS A 90 -18.45 -0.47 -19.39
N GLU A 91 -18.40 0.06 -20.61
CA GLU A 91 -18.91 -0.60 -21.80
C GLU A 91 -18.00 -1.78 -22.18
N GLY A 92 -18.58 -2.98 -22.24
CA GLY A 92 -17.90 -4.23 -22.57
C GLY A 92 -17.61 -5.14 -21.38
N SER A 93 -17.53 -4.61 -20.15
CA SER A 93 -17.19 -5.39 -18.96
C SER A 93 -18.08 -5.14 -17.73
N GLY A 94 -19.04 -4.22 -17.81
CA GLY A 94 -20.05 -4.04 -16.77
C GLY A 94 -19.62 -3.08 -15.66
N ASP A 95 -20.05 -3.36 -14.44
CA ASP A 95 -19.90 -2.47 -13.29
C ASP A 95 -18.75 -2.91 -12.38
N TRP A 96 -17.88 -1.96 -12.04
CA TRP A 96 -16.68 -2.18 -11.26
C TRP A 96 -16.68 -1.31 -10.01
N MET A 97 -16.23 -1.87 -8.90
CA MET A 97 -15.76 -1.09 -7.75
C MET A 97 -14.24 -0.96 -7.86
N VAL A 98 -13.74 0.26 -7.79
CA VAL A 98 -12.33 0.57 -7.99
C VAL A 98 -11.77 1.34 -6.82
N GLN A 99 -10.52 1.07 -6.52
CA GLN A 99 -9.73 1.74 -5.49
C GLN A 99 -8.51 2.36 -6.17
N LEU A 100 -8.34 3.67 -6.00
CA LEU A 100 -7.23 4.44 -6.55
C LEU A 100 -6.15 4.66 -5.50
N LYS A 101 -4.91 4.30 -5.85
CA LYS A 101 -3.71 4.48 -5.03
C LYS A 101 -2.95 5.74 -5.44
N ASN A 102 -1.97 6.14 -4.62
CA ASN A 102 -1.23 7.40 -4.81
C ASN A 102 -0.28 7.40 -5.99
N ASP A 103 0.22 6.23 -6.37
CA ASP A 103 1.05 5.99 -7.54
C ASP A 103 0.23 5.95 -8.86
N ALA A 104 -1.02 6.43 -8.84
CA ALA A 104 -1.96 6.37 -9.95
C ALA A 104 -2.32 4.95 -10.41
N THR A 105 -2.01 3.92 -9.62
CA THR A 105 -2.47 2.56 -9.88
C THR A 105 -3.88 2.32 -9.33
N MET A 106 -4.52 1.29 -9.86
CA MET A 106 -5.91 0.94 -9.56
C MET A 106 -6.02 -0.55 -9.24
N THR A 107 -6.72 -0.85 -8.16
CA THR A 107 -7.29 -2.18 -7.90
C THR A 107 -8.79 -2.14 -8.20
N ARG A 108 -9.34 -3.24 -8.70
CA ARG A 108 -10.76 -3.35 -9.07
C ARG A 108 -11.35 -4.67 -8.61
N VAL A 109 -12.66 -4.67 -8.44
CA VAL A 109 -13.47 -5.87 -8.25
C VAL A 109 -14.78 -5.71 -9.02
N ALA A 110 -15.22 -6.76 -9.70
CA ALA A 110 -16.50 -6.73 -10.43
C ALA A 110 -17.64 -6.62 -9.41
N CYS A 111 -18.64 -5.78 -9.69
CA CYS A 111 -19.73 -5.54 -8.75
C CYS A 111 -20.60 -6.77 -8.48
N ASP A 112 -20.55 -7.79 -9.33
CA ASP A 112 -21.26 -9.05 -9.22
C ASP A 112 -20.41 -10.22 -8.71
N SER A 113 -19.11 -10.00 -8.43
CA SER A 113 -18.19 -11.06 -8.00
C SER A 113 -18.58 -11.74 -6.69
N HIS A 114 -19.12 -10.98 -5.73
CA HIS A 114 -19.51 -11.47 -4.40
C HIS A 114 -20.75 -10.75 -3.88
N ALA A 115 -21.51 -11.41 -3.00
CA ALA A 115 -22.76 -10.87 -2.46
C ALA A 115 -22.56 -9.55 -1.69
N GLU A 116 -21.46 -9.43 -0.93
CA GLU A 116 -21.12 -8.23 -0.15
C GLU A 116 -20.80 -7.05 -1.07
N VAL A 117 -20.02 -7.30 -2.13
CA VAL A 117 -19.68 -6.29 -3.13
C VAL A 117 -20.94 -5.86 -3.87
N LYS A 118 -21.77 -6.81 -4.30
CA LYS A 118 -23.03 -6.54 -5.00
C LYS A 118 -24.01 -5.74 -4.15
N ALA A 119 -24.08 -6.03 -2.85
CA ALA A 119 -24.96 -5.32 -1.93
C ALA A 119 -24.54 -3.85 -1.71
N ARG A 120 -23.25 -3.53 -1.91
CA ARG A 120 -22.65 -2.20 -1.67
C ARG A 120 -22.32 -1.42 -2.94
N CYS A 121 -22.21 -2.07 -4.10
CA CYS A 121 -21.95 -1.40 -5.35
C CYS A 121 -23.06 -0.38 -5.67
N TRP A 122 -22.64 0.80 -6.13
CA TRP A 122 -23.45 2.00 -6.38
C TRP A 122 -24.18 2.56 -5.16
N LYS A 123 -23.77 2.19 -3.95
CA LYS A 123 -24.26 2.80 -2.70
C LYS A 123 -23.13 3.55 -2.01
N PRO A 124 -23.36 4.80 -1.55
CA PRO A 124 -22.35 5.54 -0.80
C PRO A 124 -21.95 4.78 0.47
N PHE A 125 -20.73 5.04 0.96
CA PHE A 125 -20.35 4.58 2.29
C PHE A 125 -21.23 5.30 3.32
N SER A 126 -22.01 4.51 4.06
CA SER A 126 -22.88 4.94 5.16
C SER A 126 -22.08 5.06 6.46
#